data_AF-A0A1I2DT78-F1
#
_entry.id   AF-A0A1I2DT78-F1
#
_cell.length_a   1.000
_cell.length_b   1.000
_cell.length_c   1.000
_cell.angle_alpha   90.00
_cell.angle_beta   90.00
_cell.angle_gamma   90.00
#
_symmetry.space_group_name_H-M   'P 1'
#
loop_
_entity.id
_entity.type
_entity.pdbx_description
1 polymer ?
#
loop_
_entity_poly.entity_id
_entity_poly.type
_entity_poly.pdbx_seq_one_letter_code
_entity_poly.pdbx_strand_id
1 'polypeptide(L)' 'MKYYNRNTDTLLDETEYIELIEKEAKELYPEYLENTPEDEDPMDFDTYKMKLIEMESDFEVIEE' A
#
# COMPACT_ATOMS: atom_id res chain seq x y z
N MET A 1 7.34 -8.24 12.86
CA MET A 1 6.67 -6.95 13.16
C MET A 1 5.17 -7.16 13.05
N LYS A 2 4.37 -6.38 13.78
CA LYS A 2 2.90 -6.38 13.68
C LYS A 2 2.40 -5.00 13.28
N TYR A 3 1.29 -4.95 12.56
CA TYR A 3 0.67 -3.73 12.06
C TYR A 3 -0.75 -3.63 12.59
N TYR A 4 -1.04 -2.61 13.40
CA TYR A 4 -2.35 -2.41 14.01
C TYR A 4 -3.10 -1.27 13.34
N ASN A 5 -4.28 -1.56 12.81
CA ASN A 5 -5.20 -0.54 12.29
C ASN A 5 -6.21 -0.17 13.37
N ARG A 6 -6.12 1.06 13.86
CA ARG A 6 -7.02 1.58 14.91
C ARG A 6 -8.44 1.85 14.41
N ASN A 7 -8.61 2.10 13.11
CA ASN A 7 -9.92 2.39 12.51
C ASN A 7 -10.77 1.11 12.43
N THR A 8 -10.14 -0.04 12.18
CA THR A 8 -10.83 -1.33 12.02
C THR A 8 -10.61 -2.32 13.17
N ASP A 9 -9.86 -1.92 14.20
CA ASP A 9 -9.43 -2.76 15.33
C ASP A 9 -8.82 -4.10 14.87
N THR A 10 -7.94 -4.02 13.86
CA THR A 10 -7.37 -5.20 13.20
C THR A 10 -5.86 -5.24 13.42
N LEU A 11 -5.34 -6.40 13.79
CA LEU A 11 -3.92 -6.66 13.94
C LEU A 11 -3.46 -7.62 12.84
N LEU A 12 -2.53 -7.18 12.02
CA LEU A 12 -1.95 -7.95 10.92
C LEU A 12 -0.49 -8.28 11.22
N ASP A 13 -0.03 -9.44 10.77
CA ASP A 13 1.41 -9.66 10.60
C ASP A 13 1.95 -8.97 9.34
N GLU A 14 3.27 -9.02 9.17
CA GLU A 14 3.95 -8.40 8.03
C GLU A 14 3.48 -8.95 6.67
N THR A 15 3.18 -10.26 6.60
CA THR A 15 2.71 -10.86 5.34
C THR A 15 1.29 -10.40 5.05
N GLU A 16 0.40 -10.46 6.04
CA GLU A 16 -0.99 -10.02 5.91
C GLU A 16 -1.09 -8.52 5.57
N TYR A 17 -0.23 -7.69 6.17
CA TYR A 17 -0.15 -6.27 5.86
C TYR A 17 0.29 -6.03 4.41
N ILE A 18 1.37 -6.68 3.96
CA ILE A 18 1.85 -6.54 2.58
C ILE A 18 0.81 -7.05 1.57
N GLU A 19 0.12 -8.16 1.85
CA GLU A 19 -0.94 -8.69 0.99
C GLU A 19 -2.13 -7.73 0.89
N LEU A 20 -2.51 -7.08 2.00
CA LEU A 20 -3.57 -6.08 2.02
C LEU A 20 -3.21 -4.86 1.16
N ILE A 21 -2.01 -4.30 1.35
CA ILE A 21 -1.54 -3.16 0.56
C ILE A 21 -1.35 -3.55 -0.91
N GLU A 22 -0.91 -4.77 -1.21
CA GLU A 22 -0.83 -5.25 -2.59
C GLU A 22 -2.22 -5.31 -3.27
N LYS A 23 -3.25 -5.73 -2.52
CA LYS A 23 -4.61 -5.75 -3.04
C LYS A 23 -5.10 -4.34 -3.36
N GLU A 24 -4.88 -3.38 -2.46
CA GLU A 24 -5.23 -1.98 -2.67
C GLU A 24 -4.45 -1.37 -3.84
N ALA A 25 -3.14 -1.65 -3.92
CA ALA A 25 -2.31 -1.23 -5.04
C ALA A 25 -2.85 -1.75 -6.38
N LYS A 26 -3.34 -2.99 -6.45
CA LYS A 26 -3.93 -3.56 -7.69
C LYS A 26 -5.21 -2.84 -8.10
N GLU A 27 -5.97 -2.31 -7.15
CA GLU A 27 -7.20 -1.56 -7.42
C GLU A 27 -6.88 -0.12 -7.87
N LEU A 28 -5.88 0.53 -7.27
CA LEU A 28 -5.51 1.92 -7.55
C LEU A 28 -4.53 2.10 -8.72
N TYR A 29 -3.69 1.11 -9.01
CA TYR A 29 -2.66 1.21 -10.05
C TYR A 29 -3.21 1.48 -11.46
N PRO A 30 -4.34 0.87 -11.90
CA PRO A 30 -4.97 1.25 -13.16
C PRO A 30 -5.37 2.72 -13.22
N GLU A 31 -5.95 3.26 -12.13
CA GLU A 31 -6.30 4.68 -12.05
C GLU A 31 -5.05 5.57 -12.10
N TYR A 32 -3.96 5.16 -11.44
CA TYR A 32 -2.66 5.84 -11.56
C TYR A 32 -2.17 5.87 -13.01
N LEU A 33 -2.23 4.75 -13.74
CA LEU A 33 -1.81 4.69 -15.14
C LEU A 33 -2.68 5.57 -16.04
N GLU A 34 -3.99 5.62 -15.82
CA GLU A 34 -4.90 6.47 -16.59
C GLU A 34 -4.69 7.97 -16.34
N ASN A 35 -4.23 8.34 -15.14
CA ASN A 35 -3.95 9.73 -14.76
C ASN A 35 -2.49 10.15 -14.98
N THR A 36 -1.60 9.22 -15.34
CA THR A 36 -0.20 9.54 -15.64
C THR A 36 -0.14 10.32 -16.96
N PRO A 37 0.51 11.49 -17.00
CA PRO A 37 0.68 12.26 -18.23
C PRO A 37 1.31 11.41 -19.35
N GLU A 38 0.87 11.61 -20.59
CA GLU A 38 1.37 10.84 -21.75
C GLU A 38 2.88 11.02 -22.01
N ASP A 39 3.48 12.09 -21.49
CA ASP A 39 4.90 12.41 -21.59
C ASP A 39 5.75 11.90 -20.41
N GLU A 40 5.13 11.26 -19.42
CA GLU A 40 5.80 10.62 -18.29
C GLU A 40 5.79 9.10 -18.41
N ASP A 41 6.91 8.47 -18.09
CA ASP A 41 6.96 7.02 -17.89
C ASP A 41 6.33 6.69 -16.52
N PRO A 42 5.23 5.91 -16.47
CA PRO A 42 4.64 5.53 -15.19
C PRO A 42 5.61 4.65 -14.39
N MET A 43 5.53 4.78 -13.06
CA MET A 43 6.22 3.88 -12.14
C MET A 43 5.71 2.46 -12.35
N ASP A 44 6.60 1.48 -12.20
CA ASP A 44 6.18 0.08 -12.16
C ASP A 44 5.32 -0.22 -10.92
N PHE A 45 4.60 -1.34 -10.96
CA PHE A 45 3.68 -1.74 -9.91
C PHE A 45 4.36 -1.93 -8.55
N ASP A 46 5.56 -2.52 -8.51
CA ASP A 46 6.27 -2.78 -7.26
C ASP A 46 6.72 -1.47 -6.61
N THR A 47 7.20 -0.53 -7.40
CA THR A 47 7.55 0.83 -6.98
C THR A 47 6.31 1.58 -6.45
N TYR A 48 5.17 1.48 -7.16
CA TYR A 48 3.91 2.08 -6.71
C TYR A 48 3.43 1.48 -5.39
N LYS A 49 3.48 0.14 -5.24
CA LYS A 49 3.15 -0.56 -4.00
C LYS A 49 4.03 -0.11 -2.84
N MET A 50 5.35 0.01 -3.03
CA MET A 50 6.25 0.49 -1.98
C MET A 50 5.88 1.91 -1.52
N LYS A 51 5.54 2.81 -2.45
CA LYS A 51 5.06 4.15 -2.09
C LYS A 51 3.76 4.12 -1.29
N LEU A 52 2.81 3.24 -1.64
CA LEU A 52 1.59 3.08 -0.85
C LEU A 52 1.90 2.63 0.58
N ILE A 53 2.82 1.67 0.77
CA ILE A 53 3.27 1.24 2.09
C ILE A 53 3.87 2.41 2.89
N GLU A 54 4.66 3.29 2.25
CA GLU A 54 5.27 4.46 2.90
C GLU A 54 4.25 5.56 3.23
N MET A 55 3.19 5.67 2.43
CA MET A 55 2.12 6.66 2.60
C MET A 55 1.02 6.20 3.57
N GLU A 56 0.92 4.88 3.80
CA GLU A 56 -0.09 4.28 4.64
C GLU A 56 0.07 4.74 6.10
N SER A 57 -0.84 5.62 6.52
CA SER A 57 -0.82 6.21 7.87
C SER A 57 -1.78 5.53 8.84
N ASP A 58 -2.65 4.64 8.36
CA ASP A 58 -3.70 4.05 9.19
C ASP A 58 -3.20 2.88 10.04
N PHE A 59 -1.98 2.39 9.77
CA PHE A 59 -1.36 1.29 10.49
C PHE A 59 -0.24 1.76 11.41
N GLU A 60 -0.36 1.44 12.69
CA GLU A 60 0.68 1.62 13.70
C GLU A 60 1.58 0.37 13.73
N VAL A 61 2.90 0.57 13.64
CA VAL A 61 3.87 -0.54 13.75
C VAL A 61 4.08 -0.87 15.23
N ILE A 62 3.84 -2.13 15.59
CA ILE A 62 4.09 -2.68 16.92
C ILE A 62 5.30 -3.62 16.83
N GLU A 63 6.38 -3.22 17.50
CA GLU A 63 7.54 -4.06 17.76
C GLU A 63 7.28 -4.84 19.06
N GLU A 64 7.12 -6.17 18.96
CA GLU A 64 7.03 -7.08 20.11
C GLU A 64 8.40 -7.34 20.76
#